data_AF-A0A6P6BS40-F1
#
_entry.id   AF-A0A6P6BS40-F1
#
_cell.length_a   1.000
_cell.length_b   1.000
_cell.length_c   1.000
_cell.angle_alpha   90.00
_cell.angle_beta   90.00
_cell.angle_gamma   90.00
#
_symmetry.space_group_name_H-M   'P 1'
#
loop_
_entity.id
_entity.type
_entity.pdbx_description
1 polymer ?
#
loop_
_entity_poly.entity_id
_entity_poly.type
_entity_poly.pdbx_seq_one_letter_code
_entity_poly.pdbx_strand_id
1 'polypeptide(L)'
;MKVVYIACSFTTVWMIYSKFKATYDGNHDTFRVEFLVVPTAILAFLVNHDFTPLEILWTFSIYLESVAILPQLFMVSKTGEAETITSHYLFALGVYRTLYLFNWIWRYHFEGFFDLIAIVAGLVQTVLYCDFFYLYITKVLKGKKLSLPA
;
A
#
# COMPACT_ATOMS: atom_id res chain seq x y z
N MET A 1 11.16 -7.76 14.35
CA MET A 1 9.89 -7.33 13.71
C MET A 1 9.45 -8.20 12.53
N LYS A 2 10.32 -8.67 11.63
CA LYS A 2 9.93 -9.45 10.43
C LYS A 2 8.91 -10.57 10.69
N VAL A 3 9.13 -11.40 11.71
CA VAL A 3 8.23 -12.52 12.06
C VAL A 3 6.82 -12.05 12.38
N VAL A 4 6.66 -10.91 13.08
CA VAL A 4 5.35 -10.36 13.44
C VAL A 4 4.59 -9.92 12.19
N TYR A 5 5.25 -9.21 11.27
CA TYR A 5 4.63 -8.75 10.02
C TYR A 5 4.18 -9.94 9.16
N ILE A 6 5.03 -10.96 9.04
CA ILE A 6 4.70 -12.20 8.30
C ILE A 6 3.52 -12.91 8.98
N ALA A 7 3.59 -13.15 10.29
CA ALA A 7 2.52 -13.84 11.01
C ALA A 7 1.18 -13.10 10.89
N CYS A 8 1.16 -11.77 11.11
CA CYS A 8 -0.07 -10.98 11.01
C CYS A 8 -0.63 -10.97 9.58
N SER A 9 0.20 -10.79 8.55
CA SER A 9 -0.26 -10.79 7.15
C SER A 9 -0.86 -12.12 6.73
N PHE A 10 -0.17 -13.25 6.99
CA PHE A 10 -0.71 -14.58 6.70
C PHE A 10 -1.99 -14.87 7.49
N THR A 11 -2.05 -14.43 8.75
CA THR A 11 -3.25 -14.59 9.56
C THR A 11 -4.43 -13.80 8.97
N THR A 12 -4.22 -12.56 8.53
CA THR A 12 -5.27 -11.75 7.88
C THR A 12 -5.76 -12.41 6.59
N VAL A 13 -4.85 -12.91 5.73
CA VAL A 13 -5.23 -13.64 4.52
C VAL A 13 -6.07 -14.88 4.86
N TRP A 14 -5.64 -15.66 5.85
CA TRP A 14 -6.40 -16.83 6.30
C TRP A 14 -7.77 -16.46 6.88
N MET A 15 -7.87 -15.35 7.61
CA MET A 15 -9.15 -14.85 8.12
C MET A 15 -10.10 -14.48 6.98
N ILE A 16 -9.63 -13.77 5.96
CA ILE A 16 -10.46 -13.31 4.83
C ILE A 16 -10.91 -14.49 3.96
N TYR A 17 -9.98 -15.36 3.55
CA TYR A 17 -10.26 -16.39 2.54
C TYR A 17 -10.77 -17.71 3.11
N SER A 18 -10.57 -17.98 4.41
CA SER A 18 -10.95 -19.25 5.04
C SER A 18 -11.95 -19.05 6.18
N LYS A 19 -11.54 -18.43 7.29
CA LYS A 19 -12.35 -18.40 8.52
C LYS A 19 -13.63 -17.58 8.38
N PHE A 20 -13.54 -16.40 7.76
CA PHE A 20 -14.64 -15.46 7.58
C PHE A 20 -15.00 -15.28 6.09
N LYS A 21 -14.77 -16.33 5.29
CA LYS A 21 -15.06 -16.32 3.84
C LYS A 21 -16.51 -15.92 3.52
N ALA A 22 -17.46 -16.27 4.39
CA ALA A 22 -18.88 -15.95 4.20
C ALA A 22 -19.18 -14.43 4.23
N THR A 23 -18.32 -13.62 4.86
CA THR A 23 -18.48 -12.15 4.92
C THR A 23 -17.59 -11.43 3.90
N TYR A 24 -16.80 -12.16 3.11
CA TYR A 24 -15.95 -11.57 2.07
C TYR A 24 -16.77 -11.22 0.83
N ASP A 25 -16.74 -9.94 0.45
CA ASP A 25 -17.46 -9.42 -0.71
C ASP A 25 -16.59 -9.41 -1.98
N GLY A 26 -16.53 -10.58 -2.62
CA GLY A 26 -15.80 -10.74 -3.89
C GLY A 26 -16.43 -10.02 -5.09
N ASN A 27 -17.67 -9.52 -4.99
CA ASN A 27 -18.30 -8.78 -6.09
C ASN A 27 -17.73 -7.36 -6.22
N HIS A 28 -17.30 -6.77 -5.09
CA HIS A 28 -16.68 -5.44 -5.08
C HIS A 28 -15.16 -5.52 -5.19
N ASP A 29 -14.52 -6.59 -4.69
CA ASP A 29 -13.08 -6.85 -4.83
C ASP A 29 -12.73 -7.47 -6.21
N THR A 30 -12.87 -6.65 -7.26
CA THR A 30 -12.76 -7.07 -8.67
C THR A 30 -11.48 -6.58 -9.34
N PHE A 31 -10.54 -6.06 -8.57
CA PHE A 31 -9.29 -5.53 -9.12
C PHE A 31 -8.40 -6.67 -9.61
N ARG A 32 -7.96 -6.60 -10.87
CA ARG A 32 -7.09 -7.61 -11.49
C ARG A 32 -5.63 -7.41 -11.06
N VAL A 33 -5.23 -8.10 -9.99
CA VAL A 33 -3.90 -7.99 -9.37
C VAL A 33 -2.75 -8.37 -10.30
N GLU A 34 -3.01 -9.11 -11.38
CA GLU A 34 -2.01 -9.46 -12.39
C GLU A 34 -1.41 -8.21 -13.05
N PHE A 35 -2.20 -7.15 -13.20
CA PHE A 35 -1.74 -5.86 -13.72
C PHE A 35 -0.81 -5.10 -12.75
N LEU A 36 -0.66 -5.56 -11.51
CA LEU A 36 0.33 -5.02 -10.58
C LEU A 36 1.54 -5.94 -10.50
N VAL A 37 1.29 -7.24 -10.29
CA VAL A 37 2.36 -8.22 -10.07
C VAL A 37 3.24 -8.38 -11.30
N VAL A 38 2.66 -8.50 -12.50
CA VAL A 38 3.44 -8.71 -13.72
C VAL A 38 4.30 -7.49 -14.06
N PRO A 39 3.78 -6.24 -14.11
CA PRO A 39 4.62 -5.09 -14.40
C PRO A 39 5.68 -4.81 -13.34
N THR A 40 5.36 -4.99 -12.05
CA THR A 40 6.35 -4.78 -10.97
C THR A 40 7.45 -5.85 -10.97
N ALA A 41 7.12 -7.10 -11.32
CA ALA A 41 8.11 -8.15 -11.51
C ALA A 41 9.02 -7.85 -12.71
N ILE A 42 8.45 -7.47 -13.86
CA ILE A 42 9.23 -7.08 -15.04
C ILE A 42 10.14 -5.89 -14.70
N LEU A 43 9.60 -4.87 -14.04
CA LEU A 43 10.38 -3.69 -13.65
C LEU A 43 11.51 -4.05 -12.69
N ALA A 44 11.29 -4.95 -11.73
CA ALA A 44 12.33 -5.41 -10.81
C ALA A 44 13.46 -6.18 -11.52
N PHE A 45 13.14 -6.93 -12.57
CA PHE A 45 14.16 -7.59 -13.39
C PHE A 45 14.96 -6.61 -14.26
N LEU A 46 14.33 -5.55 -14.75
CA LEU A 46 14.96 -4.57 -15.64
C LEU A 46 15.71 -3.46 -14.90
N VAL A 47 15.20 -3.03 -13.74
CA VAL A 47 15.67 -1.87 -12.97
C VAL A 47 15.87 -2.31 -11.52
N ASN A 48 17.07 -2.79 -11.22
CA ASN A 48 17.57 -3.16 -9.90
C ASN A 48 18.99 -2.60 -9.69
N HIS A 49 19.49 -2.64 -8.46
CA HIS A 49 20.85 -2.23 -8.14
C HIS A 49 21.89 -3.26 -8.61
N ASP A 50 21.63 -4.55 -8.35
CA ASP A 50 22.48 -5.67 -8.74
C ASP A 50 21.66 -6.84 -9.29
N PHE A 51 22.19 -7.53 -10.30
CA PHE A 51 21.52 -8.68 -10.92
C PHE A 51 21.74 -9.98 -10.12
N THR A 52 21.40 -9.96 -8.83
CA THR A 52 21.39 -11.14 -7.97
C THR A 52 19.96 -11.53 -7.61
N PRO A 53 19.65 -12.83 -7.39
CA PRO A 53 18.30 -13.26 -7.06
C PRO A 53 17.70 -12.55 -5.83
N LEU A 54 18.52 -12.30 -4.80
CA LEU A 54 18.07 -11.63 -3.59
C LEU A 54 17.75 -10.15 -3.83
N GLU A 55 18.56 -9.47 -4.63
CA GLU A 55 18.37 -8.04 -4.92
C GLU A 55 17.16 -7.81 -5.83
N ILE A 56 16.93 -8.71 -6.79
CA ILE A 56 15.72 -8.68 -7.63
C ILE A 56 14.47 -8.90 -6.77
N LEU A 57 14.50 -9.86 -5.83
CA LEU A 57 13.37 -10.09 -4.92
C LEU A 57 13.13 -8.91 -3.97
N TRP A 58 14.20 -8.29 -3.48
CA TRP A 58 14.11 -7.08 -2.67
C TRP A 58 13.50 -5.93 -3.47
N THR A 59 14.01 -5.65 -4.67
CA THR A 59 13.51 -4.62 -5.58
C THR A 59 12.04 -4.86 -5.96
N PHE A 60 11.69 -6.11 -6.26
CA PHE A 60 10.31 -6.52 -6.50
C PHE A 60 9.40 -6.21 -5.31
N SER A 61 9.84 -6.51 -4.09
CA SER A 61 9.05 -6.20 -2.89
C SER A 61 8.80 -4.71 -2.72
N ILE A 62 9.78 -3.85 -3.05
CA ILE A 62 9.65 -2.39 -3.00
C ILE A 62 8.64 -1.89 -4.04
N TYR A 63 8.75 -2.33 -5.29
CA TYR A 63 7.81 -1.92 -6.34
C TYR A 63 6.40 -2.44 -6.07
N LEU A 64 6.25 -3.71 -5.67
CA LEU A 64 4.94 -4.28 -5.38
C LEU A 64 4.27 -3.57 -4.20
N GLU A 65 5.01 -3.29 -3.13
CA GLU A 65 4.47 -2.57 -1.96
C GLU A 65 3.92 -1.19 -2.35
N SER A 66 4.57 -0.49 -3.29
CA SER A 66 4.15 0.84 -3.71
C SER A 66 2.73 0.88 -4.30
N VAL A 67 2.30 -0.22 -4.92
CA VAL A 67 1.00 -0.34 -5.61
C VAL A 67 0.03 -1.31 -4.94
N ALA A 68 0.47 -2.05 -3.91
CA ALA A 68 -0.31 -3.11 -3.26
C ALA A 68 -1.63 -2.64 -2.65
N ILE A 69 -1.79 -1.34 -2.39
CA ILE A 69 -3.02 -0.77 -1.82
C ILE A 69 -4.13 -0.53 -2.86
N LEU A 70 -3.81 -0.54 -4.16
CA LEU A 70 -4.75 -0.21 -5.23
C LEU A 70 -6.04 -1.05 -5.21
N PRO A 71 -6.03 -2.38 -4.99
CA PRO A 71 -7.26 -3.17 -4.88
C PRO A 71 -8.20 -2.66 -3.79
N GLN A 72 -7.65 -2.31 -2.62
CA GLN A 72 -8.42 -1.81 -1.49
C GLN A 72 -9.02 -0.41 -1.78
N LEU A 73 -8.23 0.49 -2.38
CA LEU A 73 -8.72 1.81 -2.79
C LEU A 73 -9.82 1.69 -3.86
N PHE A 74 -9.64 0.77 -4.81
CA PHE A 74 -10.61 0.50 -5.86
C PHE A 74 -11.92 -0.06 -5.30
N MET A 75 -11.84 -0.99 -4.34
CA MET A 75 -13.01 -1.55 -3.66
C MET A 75 -13.79 -0.44 -2.93
N VAL A 76 -13.09 0.40 -2.15
CA VAL A 76 -13.71 1.54 -1.43
C VAL A 76 -14.34 2.55 -2.39
N SER A 77 -13.73 2.77 -3.55
CA SER A 77 -14.29 3.61 -4.60
C SER A 77 -15.57 3.05 -5.21
N LYS A 78 -15.64 1.73 -5.41
CA LYS A 78 -16.84 1.07 -5.93
C LYS A 78 -17.98 1.00 -4.92
N THR A 79 -17.69 0.73 -3.66
CA THR A 79 -18.73 0.61 -2.62
C THR A 79 -19.33 1.96 -2.25
N GLY A 80 -18.64 3.07 -2.54
CA GLY A 80 -19.13 4.42 -2.26
C GLY A 80 -19.24 4.76 -0.77
N GLU A 81 -18.85 3.84 0.11
CA GLU A 81 -18.71 4.03 1.56
C GLU A 81 -17.43 3.32 2.02
N ALA A 82 -16.55 4.06 2.73
CA ALA A 82 -15.54 3.44 3.59
C ALA A 82 -16.05 3.39 5.04
N GLU A 83 -15.97 2.22 5.67
CA GLU A 83 -16.19 2.11 7.11
C GLU A 83 -15.16 2.96 7.87
N THR A 84 -15.57 3.52 9.01
CA THR A 84 -14.71 4.38 9.85
C THR A 84 -13.44 3.64 10.31
N ILE A 85 -13.55 2.35 10.64
CA ILE A 85 -12.40 1.53 11.08
C ILE A 85 -11.40 1.34 9.93
N THR A 86 -11.88 0.95 8.75
CA THR A 86 -11.05 0.83 7.54
C THR A 86 -10.38 2.15 7.20
N SER A 87 -11.08 3.26 7.42
CA SER A 87 -10.54 4.60 7.20
C SER A 87 -9.36 4.92 8.12
N HIS A 88 -9.46 4.59 9.41
CA HIS A 88 -8.36 4.72 10.36
C HIS A 88 -7.16 3.81 10.03
N TYR A 89 -7.43 2.57 9.59
CA TYR A 89 -6.39 1.65 9.14
C TYR A 89 -5.59 2.23 7.97
N LEU A 90 -6.27 2.68 6.92
CA LEU A 90 -5.66 3.29 5.75
C LEU A 90 -4.88 4.56 6.11
N PHE A 91 -5.43 5.38 7.02
CA PHE A 91 -4.75 6.58 7.52
C PHE A 91 -3.44 6.23 8.25
N ALA A 92 -3.46 5.28 9.18
CA ALA A 92 -2.27 4.86 9.91
C ALA A 92 -1.18 4.32 8.97
N LEU A 93 -1.58 3.57 7.95
CA LEU A 93 -0.65 3.01 6.96
C LEU A 93 -0.04 4.11 6.07
N GLY A 94 -0.82 5.11 5.68
CA GLY A 94 -0.28 6.29 4.99
C GLY A 94 0.66 7.13 5.87
N VAL A 95 0.35 7.30 7.17
CA VAL A 95 1.21 8.04 8.12
C VAL A 95 2.55 7.34 8.26
N TYR A 96 2.54 6.01 8.40
CA TYR A 96 3.76 5.19 8.39
C TYR A 96 4.64 5.51 7.18
N ARG A 97 4.05 5.58 5.97
CA ARG A 97 4.81 5.89 4.74
C ARG A 97 5.35 7.32 4.73
N THR A 98 4.56 8.28 5.19
CA THR A 98 4.98 9.69 5.28
C THR A 98 6.18 9.85 6.22
N LEU A 99 6.20 9.10 7.33
CA LEU A 99 7.35 9.08 8.25
C LEU A 99 8.61 8.50 7.59
N TYR A 100 8.47 7.53 6.68
CA TYR A 100 9.60 7.00 5.91
C TYR A 100 10.20 8.04 4.95
N LEU A 101 9.37 8.89 4.33
CA LEU A 101 9.88 10.00 3.51
C LEU A 101 10.75 10.95 4.34
N PHE A 102 10.30 11.32 5.55
CA PHE A 102 11.11 12.15 6.46
C PHE A 102 12.38 11.44 6.90
N ASN A 103 12.33 10.12 7.12
CA ASN A 103 13.52 9.34 7.42
C ASN A 103 14.53 9.38 6.27
N TRP A 104 14.11 9.25 5.02
CA TRP A 104 15.03 9.33 3.88
C TRP A 104 15.68 10.71 3.74
N ILE A 105 14.93 11.80 3.98
CA ILE A 105 15.49 13.16 4.02
C ILE A 105 16.57 13.27 5.10
N TRP A 106 16.29 12.73 6.30
CA TRP A 106 17.25 12.70 7.39
C TRP A 106 18.52 11.92 7.02
N ARG A 107 18.36 10.69 6.52
CA ARG A 107 19.50 9.83 6.15
C ARG A 107 20.32 10.42 5.01
N TYR A 108 19.69 11.10 4.05
CA TYR A 108 20.41 11.81 3.00
C TYR A 108 21.28 12.92 3.57
N HIS A 109 20.74 13.74 4.48
CA HIS A 109 21.46 14.89 5.04
C HIS A 109 22.58 14.50 6.02
N PHE A 110 22.32 13.51 6.89
CA PHE A 110 23.24 13.16 7.98
C PHE A 110 24.13 11.93 7.69
N GLU A 111 23.68 10.99 6.87
CA GLU A 111 24.40 9.73 6.59
C GLU A 111 24.93 9.67 5.15
N GLY A 112 24.53 10.60 4.27
CA GLY A 112 24.84 10.56 2.84
C GLY A 112 24.22 9.36 2.10
N PHE A 113 23.27 8.66 2.72
CA PHE A 113 22.62 7.48 2.15
C PHE A 113 21.52 7.91 1.18
N PHE A 114 21.55 7.38 -0.04
CA PHE A 114 20.57 7.66 -1.08
C PHE A 114 20.23 6.41 -1.89
N ASP A 115 18.98 5.99 -1.82
CA ASP A 115 18.45 4.87 -2.59
C ASP A 115 17.29 5.34 -3.46
N LEU A 116 17.59 5.55 -4.74
CA LEU A 116 16.65 6.12 -5.70
C LEU A 116 15.43 5.21 -5.93
N ILE A 117 15.61 3.89 -5.91
CA ILE A 117 14.53 2.91 -6.11
C ILE A 117 13.54 3.03 -4.94
N ALA A 118 14.03 2.99 -3.70
CA ALA A 118 13.20 3.10 -2.51
C ALA A 118 12.47 4.46 -2.44
N ILE A 119 13.17 5.56 -2.76
CA ILE A 119 12.60 6.91 -2.72
C ILE A 119 11.50 7.07 -3.77
N VAL A 120 11.75 6.69 -5.02
CA VAL A 120 10.76 6.84 -6.11
C VAL A 120 9.55 5.95 -5.84
N ALA A 121 9.74 4.69 -5.46
CA ALA A 121 8.64 3.80 -5.11
C ALA A 121 7.83 4.34 -3.91
N GLY A 122 8.50 4.87 -2.89
CA GLY A 122 7.84 5.48 -1.75
C GLY A 122 7.07 6.76 -2.09
N LEU A 123 7.57 7.57 -3.02
CA LEU A 123 6.84 8.73 -3.55
C LEU A 123 5.58 8.30 -4.31
N VAL A 124 5.68 7.31 -5.21
CA VAL A 124 4.50 6.74 -5.90
C VAL A 124 3.46 6.27 -4.89
N GLN A 125 3.89 5.50 -3.90
CA GLN A 125 3.01 5.01 -2.84
C GLN A 125 2.34 6.15 -2.07
N THR A 126 3.08 7.20 -1.73
CA THR A 126 2.55 8.36 -0.98
C THR A 126 1.52 9.12 -1.80
N VAL A 127 1.76 9.32 -3.10
CA VAL A 127 0.82 9.97 -4.02
C VAL A 127 -0.50 9.19 -4.09
N LEU A 128 -0.44 7.86 -4.13
CA LEU A 128 -1.65 7.02 -4.09
C LEU A 128 -2.46 7.20 -2.79
N TYR A 129 -1.80 7.50 -1.66
CA TYR A 129 -2.48 7.83 -0.41
C TYR A 129 -3.02 9.27 -0.35
N CYS A 130 -2.51 10.20 -1.15
CA CYS A 130 -2.90 11.62 -1.08
C CYS A 130 -4.41 11.84 -1.29
N ASP A 131 -5.00 11.16 -2.28
CA ASP A 131 -6.45 11.27 -2.53
C ASP A 131 -7.26 10.70 -1.36
N PHE A 132 -6.83 9.57 -0.82
CA PHE A 132 -7.42 8.99 0.38
C PHE A 132 -7.32 9.93 1.60
N PHE A 133 -6.16 10.55 1.84
CA PHE A 133 -5.99 11.50 2.94
C PHE A 133 -6.90 12.72 2.81
N TYR A 134 -7.04 13.25 1.60
CA TYR A 134 -7.93 14.37 1.33
C TYR A 134 -9.38 14.01 1.72
N LEU A 135 -9.87 12.86 1.27
CA LEU A 135 -11.23 12.39 1.57
C LEU A 135 -11.42 12.08 3.05
N TYR A 136 -10.42 11.46 3.69
CA TYR A 136 -10.43 11.13 5.10
C TYR A 136 -10.55 12.39 5.97
N ILE A 137 -9.72 13.41 5.72
CA ILE A 137 -9.72 14.65 6.50
C ILE A 137 -11.01 15.45 6.27
N THR A 138 -11.48 15.51 5.03
CA THR A 138 -12.65 16.33 4.68
C THR A 138 -13.97 15.70 5.10
N LYS A 139 -14.08 14.36 5.10
CA LYS A 139 -15.32 13.63 5.40
C LYS A 139 -15.29 12.97 6.78
N VAL A 140 -14.35 12.06 7.01
CA VAL A 140 -14.33 11.19 8.22
C VAL A 140 -14.07 11.98 9.49
N LEU A 141 -13.05 12.87 9.51
CA LEU A 141 -12.76 13.69 10.69
C LEU A 141 -13.88 14.69 11.05
N LYS A 142 -14.76 15.02 10.09
CA LYS A 142 -15.93 15.89 10.31
C LYS A 142 -17.19 15.09 10.66
N GLY A 143 -17.07 13.79 10.94
CA GLY A 143 -18.19 12.91 11.27
C GLY A 143 -19.13 12.63 10.09
N LYS A 144 -18.70 12.92 8.85
CA LYS A 144 -19.46 12.63 7.64
C LYS A 144 -18.99 11.29 7.06
N LYS A 145 -19.93 10.52 6.51
CA LYS A 145 -19.60 9.28 5.79
C LYS A 145 -18.68 9.58 4.60
N LEU A 146 -17.70 8.71 4.36
CA LEU A 146 -16.78 8.82 3.23
C LEU A 146 -17.50 8.34 1.96
N SER A 147 -18.20 9.24 1.29
CA SER A 147 -18.64 9.02 -0.09
C SER A 147 -17.54 9.43 -1.07
N LEU A 148 -17.30 8.67 -2.12
CA LEU A 148 -16.48 9.13 -3.25
C LEU A 148 -17.42 9.82 -4.26
N PRO A 149 -17.04 10.96 -4.87
CA PRO A 149 -17.84 11.51 -5.96
C PRO A 149 -17.86 10.50 -7.11
N ALA A 150 -19.06 10.22 -7.62
CA ALA A 150 -19.31 9.28 -8.72
C ALA A 150 -18.66 9.72 -10.03
#